data_AF-A0A518K7U5-F1
#
_entry.id   AF-A0A518K7U5-F1
#
_cell.length_a   1.000
_cell.length_b   1.000
_cell.length_c   1.000
_cell.angle_alpha   90.00
_cell.angle_beta   90.00
_cell.angle_gamma   90.00
#
_symmetry.space_group_name_H-M   'P 1'
#
loop_
_entity.id
_entity.type
_entity.pdbx_description
1 polymer ?
#
loop_
_entity_poly.entity_id
_entity_poly.type
_entity_poly.pdbx_seq_one_letter_code
_entity_poly.pdbx_strand_id
1 'polypeptide(L)'
;MQFHQNVKGGYVRGERYRVESGEQGQPVLAPLRGGPKKPLPHGAPERFEVYREERLGLAVGDRVRFCLGGTALDGKRRISNGRIDEVAGFDRAGNVRLKSGLVVAKDYGHLDYGFVITSQTAQGKDAPKAIAAMGAQSLPAINAKQLYVTASRGKEDVTLYVDDKAAVRRAIHSAGRQLSATEMVKEQRASPQQAPSRQAHPRRPAPKTIGHATWREAVIDRARQWWRRRGSSVVRGAAKRAGFRPPATGHQPTPQLGRI
;
A
#
# COMPACT_ATOMS: atom_id res chain seq x y z
N MET A 1 -10.00 16.18 10.35
CA MET A 1 -10.88 15.11 10.87
C MET A 1 -12.19 15.12 10.10
N GLN A 2 -12.75 13.96 9.75
CA GLN A 2 -14.03 13.85 9.06
C GLN A 2 -14.90 12.77 9.72
N PHE A 3 -16.17 13.10 9.97
CA PHE A 3 -17.14 12.12 10.49
C PHE A 3 -17.71 11.28 9.36
N HIS A 4 -17.76 9.96 9.53
CA HIS A 4 -18.42 9.06 8.59
C HIS A 4 -19.75 8.51 9.12
N GLN A 5 -20.11 8.82 10.37
CA GLN A 5 -21.42 8.61 10.97
C GLN A 5 -21.84 9.82 11.81
N ASN A 6 -23.14 9.95 12.10
CA ASN A 6 -23.64 10.98 13.00
C ASN A 6 -23.22 10.69 14.45
N VAL A 7 -22.88 11.73 15.21
CA VAL A 7 -22.50 11.63 16.62
C VAL A 7 -23.30 12.64 17.44
N LYS A 8 -23.66 12.25 18.67
CA LYS A 8 -24.26 13.15 19.66
C LYS A 8 -23.37 14.39 19.84
N GLY A 9 -23.98 15.55 20.09
CA GLY A 9 -23.27 16.84 20.08
C GLY A 9 -23.28 17.55 18.72
N GLY A 10 -24.16 17.11 17.81
CA GLY A 10 -24.39 17.80 16.53
C GLY A 10 -23.29 17.60 15.50
N TYR A 11 -22.65 16.43 15.49
CA TYR A 11 -21.69 16.06 14.45
C TYR A 11 -22.41 15.29 13.34
N VAL A 12 -22.33 15.81 12.11
CA VAL A 12 -23.02 15.23 10.97
C VAL A 12 -22.06 14.44 10.09
N ARG A 13 -22.52 13.31 9.57
CA ARG A 13 -21.79 12.52 8.59
C ARG A 13 -21.37 13.37 7.39
N GLY A 14 -20.11 13.27 7.02
CA GLY A 14 -19.49 13.99 5.91
C GLY A 14 -18.89 15.34 6.30
N GLU A 15 -19.22 15.88 7.48
CA GLU A 15 -18.63 17.12 7.95
C GLU A 15 -17.15 16.95 8.29
N ARG A 16 -16.39 18.00 8.00
CA ARG A 16 -14.95 18.07 8.19
C ARG A 16 -14.60 19.18 9.15
N TYR A 17 -13.66 18.86 10.02
CA TYR A 17 -13.19 19.72 11.07
C TYR A 17 -11.65 19.74 11.07
N ARG A 18 -11.07 20.92 11.28
CA ARG A 18 -9.66 21.08 11.60
C ARG A 18 -9.49 20.86 13.11
N VAL A 19 -8.48 20.08 13.49
CA VAL A 19 -8.13 19.89 14.90
C VAL A 19 -7.18 21.01 15.28
N GLU A 20 -7.51 21.76 16.32
CA GLU A 20 -6.73 22.88 16.84
C GLU A 20 -6.50 22.69 18.34
N SER A 21 -5.47 23.34 18.88
CA SER A 21 -5.28 23.42 20.33
C SER A 21 -6.19 24.51 20.90
N GLY A 22 -7.00 24.15 21.90
CA GLY A 22 -7.79 25.08 22.69
C GLY A 22 -6.93 25.85 23.69
N GLU A 23 -7.56 26.78 24.42
CA GLU A 23 -6.87 27.70 25.35
C GLU A 23 -6.11 26.98 26.48
N GLN A 24 -6.56 25.79 26.89
CA GLN A 24 -5.91 24.98 27.93
C GLN A 24 -5.13 23.78 27.32
N GLY A 25 -4.84 23.82 26.01
CA GLY A 25 -4.10 22.76 25.30
C GLY A 25 -4.94 21.54 24.87
N GLN A 26 -6.23 21.51 25.21
CA GLN A 26 -7.16 20.44 24.80
C GLN A 26 -7.49 20.51 23.30
N PRO A 27 -7.67 19.38 22.61
CA PRO A 27 -8.04 19.39 21.19
C PRO A 27 -9.47 19.91 20.98
N VAL A 28 -9.61 20.94 20.15
CA VAL A 28 -10.90 21.50 19.72
C VAL A 28 -11.08 21.34 18.22
N LEU A 29 -12.32 21.22 17.77
CA LEU A 29 -12.70 20.97 16.39
C LEU A 29 -13.30 22.23 15.77
N ALA A 30 -12.58 22.84 14.81
CA ALA A 30 -13.06 23.97 14.03
C ALA A 30 -13.71 23.48 12.72
N PRO A 31 -15.01 23.74 12.46
CA PRO A 31 -15.65 23.32 11.22
C PRO A 31 -15.04 24.00 9.99
N LEU A 32 -14.74 23.23 8.93
CA LEU A 32 -14.17 23.81 7.69
C LEU A 32 -15.14 24.73 6.94
N ARG A 33 -16.46 24.57 7.16
CA ARG A 33 -17.51 25.41 6.56
C ARG A 33 -17.84 26.64 7.41
N GLY A 34 -17.07 26.90 8.47
CA GLY A 34 -17.36 27.93 9.45
C GLY A 34 -18.39 27.48 10.50
N GLY A 35 -18.48 28.25 11.57
CA GLY A 35 -19.34 27.97 12.73
C GLY A 35 -18.56 27.81 14.03
N PRO A 36 -19.26 27.56 15.15
CA PRO A 36 -18.63 27.46 16.46
C PRO A 36 -17.71 26.24 16.55
N LYS A 37 -16.59 26.41 17.26
CA LYS A 37 -15.70 25.30 17.64
C LYS A 37 -16.45 24.32 18.54
N LYS A 38 -16.17 23.03 18.40
CA LYS A 38 -16.78 21.96 19.18
C LYS A 38 -15.72 21.09 19.88
N PRO A 39 -16.02 20.47 21.04
CA PRO A 39 -15.06 19.62 21.76
C PRO A 39 -14.92 18.23 21.13
N LEU A 40 -13.72 17.64 21.10
CA LEU A 40 -13.50 16.29 20.54
C LEU A 40 -14.44 15.24 21.19
N PRO A 41 -15.23 14.47 20.41
CA PRO A 41 -16.12 13.45 20.98
C PRO A 41 -15.33 12.18 21.32
N HIS A 42 -14.81 12.11 22.55
CA HIS A 42 -14.03 10.96 23.04
C HIS A 42 -14.82 9.65 23.14
N GLY A 43 -16.16 9.71 23.22
CA GLY A 43 -17.02 8.53 23.39
C GLY A 43 -17.40 7.78 22.11
N ALA A 44 -16.95 8.24 20.94
CA ALA A 44 -17.26 7.60 19.66
C ALA A 44 -16.10 7.69 18.63
N PRO A 45 -14.88 7.23 19.00
CA PRO A 45 -13.70 7.30 18.12
C PRO A 45 -13.88 6.51 16.81
N GLU A 46 -14.76 5.52 16.79
CA GLU A 46 -15.07 4.69 15.63
C GLU A 46 -15.94 5.38 14.57
N ARG A 47 -16.35 6.64 14.78
CA ARG A 47 -17.28 7.37 13.90
C ARG A 47 -16.62 8.47 13.07
N PHE A 48 -15.32 8.67 13.25
CA PHE A 48 -14.55 9.64 12.50
C PHE A 48 -13.20 9.08 12.07
N GLU A 49 -12.66 9.70 11.03
CA GLU A 49 -11.32 9.44 10.53
C GLU A 49 -10.49 10.74 10.60
N VAL A 50 -9.19 10.58 10.83
CA VAL A 50 -8.23 11.69 10.91
C VAL A 50 -7.45 11.76 9.59
N TYR A 51 -7.28 12.97 9.10
CA TYR A 51 -6.66 13.27 7.83
C TYR A 51 -5.64 14.40 8.01
N ARG A 52 -4.61 14.41 7.17
CA ARG A 52 -3.68 15.52 7.02
C ARG A 52 -4.13 16.39 5.85
N GLU A 53 -4.16 17.70 6.07
CA GLU A 53 -4.42 18.68 5.02
C GLU A 53 -3.13 18.94 4.25
N GLU A 54 -3.18 18.82 2.93
CA GLU A 54 -2.05 19.03 2.03
C GLU A 54 -2.47 19.85 0.82
N ARG A 55 -1.50 20.54 0.21
CA ARG A 55 -1.68 21.20 -1.08
C ARG A 55 -1.22 20.27 -2.19
N LEU A 56 -2.15 19.90 -3.07
CA LEU A 56 -1.88 19.08 -4.25
C LEU A 56 -1.87 19.97 -5.49
N GLY A 57 -0.70 20.18 -6.09
CA GLY A 57 -0.59 20.82 -7.40
C GLY A 57 -1.10 19.88 -8.48
N LEU A 58 -1.88 20.37 -9.45
CA LEU A 58 -2.38 19.56 -10.54
C LEU A 58 -2.27 20.33 -11.85
N ALA A 59 -1.92 19.62 -12.91
CA ALA A 59 -1.87 20.11 -14.28
C ALA A 59 -2.79 19.30 -15.20
N VAL A 60 -3.10 19.86 -16.37
CA VAL A 60 -3.79 19.12 -17.43
C VAL A 60 -2.92 17.93 -17.87
N GLY A 61 -3.53 16.76 -18.00
CA GLY A 61 -2.86 15.49 -18.30
C GLY A 61 -2.43 14.70 -17.07
N ASP A 62 -2.50 15.27 -15.86
CA ASP A 62 -2.15 14.53 -14.65
C ASP A 62 -3.13 13.39 -14.40
N ARG A 63 -2.60 12.26 -13.95
CA ARG A 63 -3.42 11.17 -13.42
C ARG A 63 -3.70 11.45 -11.95
N VAL A 64 -4.97 11.34 -11.58
CA VAL A 64 -5.43 11.49 -10.20
C VAL A 64 -6.14 10.24 -9.73
N ARG A 65 -6.01 9.95 -8.43
CA ARG A 65 -6.66 8.83 -7.75
C ARG A 65 -7.53 9.33 -6.61
N PHE A 66 -8.72 8.78 -6.52
CA PHE A 66 -9.64 9.06 -5.43
C PHE A 66 -9.35 8.15 -4.24
N CYS A 67 -9.05 8.74 -3.08
CA CYS A 67 -8.71 8.03 -1.84
C CYS A 67 -9.94 7.65 -1.00
N LEU A 68 -11.05 8.36 -1.22
CA LEU A 68 -12.34 8.10 -0.62
C LEU A 68 -13.44 8.29 -1.67
N GLY A 69 -14.49 7.48 -1.58
CA GLY A 69 -15.66 7.64 -2.44
C GLY A 69 -16.50 8.86 -2.08
N GLY A 70 -17.27 9.36 -3.04
CA GLY A 70 -18.05 10.57 -2.90
C GLY A 70 -18.98 10.78 -4.09
N THR A 71 -19.33 12.05 -4.34
CA THR A 71 -20.20 12.45 -5.44
C THR A 71 -19.52 13.56 -6.22
N ALA A 72 -19.70 13.57 -7.53
CA ALA A 72 -19.28 14.65 -8.40
C ALA A 72 -20.04 15.94 -8.07
N LEU A 73 -19.53 17.07 -8.57
CA LEU A 73 -20.08 18.40 -8.30
C LEU A 73 -21.55 18.54 -8.74
N ASP A 74 -21.97 17.77 -9.74
CA ASP A 74 -23.37 17.75 -10.21
C ASP A 74 -24.35 17.04 -9.25
N GLY A 75 -23.86 16.42 -8.18
CA GLY A 75 -24.68 15.71 -7.20
C GLY A 75 -25.26 14.37 -7.69
N LYS A 76 -25.04 13.99 -8.96
CA LYS A 76 -25.66 12.82 -9.60
C LYS A 76 -24.67 11.68 -9.74
N ARG A 77 -23.46 11.97 -10.21
CA ARG A 77 -22.49 10.91 -10.55
C ARG A 77 -21.65 10.51 -9.34
N ARG A 78 -21.56 9.20 -9.08
CA ARG A 78 -20.79 8.66 -7.97
C ARG A 78 -19.30 8.56 -8.30
N ILE A 79 -18.47 8.91 -7.33
CA ILE A 79 -17.02 8.73 -7.35
C ILE A 79 -16.68 7.55 -6.44
N SER A 80 -16.00 6.55 -6.98
CA SER A 80 -15.59 5.35 -6.24
C SER A 80 -14.18 5.51 -5.66
N ASN A 81 -13.93 4.95 -4.48
CA ASN A 81 -12.58 4.83 -3.94
C ASN A 81 -11.70 4.00 -4.88
N GLY A 82 -10.46 4.43 -5.11
CA GLY A 82 -9.48 3.77 -5.96
C GLY A 82 -9.67 4.02 -7.46
N ARG A 83 -10.69 4.80 -7.85
CA ARG A 83 -10.86 5.31 -9.21
C ARG A 83 -9.62 6.13 -9.59
N ILE A 84 -9.13 5.89 -10.79
CA ILE A 84 -8.09 6.71 -11.43
C ILE A 84 -8.73 7.41 -12.63
N ASP A 85 -8.40 8.68 -12.83
CA ASP A 85 -8.87 9.48 -13.95
C ASP A 85 -7.77 10.47 -14.37
N GLU A 86 -7.98 11.16 -15.48
CA GLU A 86 -7.03 12.14 -16.03
C GLU A 86 -7.64 13.54 -15.94
N VAL A 87 -6.84 14.52 -15.52
CA VAL A 87 -7.25 15.93 -15.48
C VAL A 87 -7.34 16.45 -16.91
N ALA A 88 -8.53 16.82 -17.34
CA ALA A 88 -8.78 17.45 -18.64
C ALA A 88 -8.70 18.97 -18.57
N GLY A 89 -8.88 19.56 -17.39
CA GLY A 89 -8.85 21.01 -17.21
C GLY A 89 -9.44 21.44 -15.87
N PHE A 90 -9.66 22.74 -15.74
CA PHE A 90 -10.28 23.35 -14.57
C PHE A 90 -11.41 24.29 -15.03
N ASP A 91 -12.48 24.41 -14.25
CA ASP A 91 -13.47 25.45 -14.48
C ASP A 91 -13.03 26.80 -13.86
N ARG A 92 -13.83 27.86 -14.10
CA ARG A 92 -13.54 29.20 -13.58
C ARG A 92 -13.53 29.27 -12.04
N ALA A 93 -14.19 28.34 -11.36
CA ALA A 93 -14.20 28.27 -9.90
C ALA A 93 -13.03 27.43 -9.35
N GLY A 94 -12.19 26.87 -10.22
CA GLY A 94 -11.06 26.02 -9.86
C GLY A 94 -11.42 24.56 -9.63
N ASN A 95 -12.64 24.12 -9.97
CA ASN A 95 -13.02 22.71 -9.88
C ASN A 95 -12.32 21.90 -10.98
N VAL A 96 -11.99 20.65 -10.65
CA VAL A 96 -11.23 19.77 -11.54
C VAL A 96 -12.18 19.13 -12.55
N ARG A 97 -11.93 19.34 -13.84
CA ARG A 97 -12.61 18.63 -14.93
C ARG A 97 -11.78 17.41 -15.30
N LEU A 98 -12.41 16.25 -15.28
CA LEU A 98 -11.78 14.98 -15.64
C LEU A 98 -12.13 14.59 -17.07
N LYS A 99 -11.25 13.79 -17.69
CA LYS A 99 -11.42 13.29 -19.07
C LYS A 99 -12.66 12.40 -19.23
N SER A 100 -13.08 11.73 -18.16
CA SER A 100 -14.37 11.03 -18.09
C SER A 100 -15.61 11.94 -18.13
N GLY A 101 -15.43 13.26 -18.14
CA GLY A 101 -16.50 14.25 -18.09
C GLY A 101 -17.01 14.53 -16.68
N LEU A 102 -16.45 13.92 -15.64
CA LEU A 102 -16.73 14.30 -14.25
C LEU A 102 -16.17 15.68 -13.93
N VAL A 103 -16.90 16.43 -13.11
CA VAL A 103 -16.39 17.65 -12.48
C VAL A 103 -16.34 17.43 -10.98
N VAL A 104 -15.19 17.69 -10.37
CA VAL A 104 -14.93 17.42 -8.96
C VAL A 104 -14.61 18.73 -8.26
N ALA A 105 -15.28 18.96 -7.13
CA ALA A 105 -15.11 20.17 -6.35
C ALA A 105 -13.64 20.36 -5.94
N LYS A 106 -13.14 21.60 -5.98
CA LYS A 106 -11.77 21.92 -5.57
C LYS A 106 -11.46 21.55 -4.11
N ASP A 107 -12.50 21.46 -3.27
CA ASP A 107 -12.45 21.08 -1.86
C ASP A 107 -12.90 19.63 -1.62
N TYR A 108 -12.92 18.78 -2.66
CA TYR A 108 -13.26 17.36 -2.53
C TYR A 108 -12.39 16.64 -1.48
N GLY A 109 -11.13 17.03 -1.33
CA GLY A 109 -10.25 16.67 -0.20
C GLY A 109 -9.71 15.24 -0.18
N HIS A 110 -10.32 14.31 -0.92
CA HIS A 110 -9.90 12.90 -0.98
C HIS A 110 -9.33 12.51 -2.34
N LEU A 111 -8.36 13.29 -2.79
CA LEU A 111 -7.69 13.17 -4.09
C LEU A 111 -6.18 13.15 -3.89
N ASP A 112 -5.49 12.34 -4.67
CA ASP A 112 -4.03 12.23 -4.70
C ASP A 112 -3.58 11.96 -6.15
N TYR A 113 -2.28 11.97 -6.42
CA TYR A 113 -1.75 11.55 -7.71
C TYR A 113 -2.06 10.07 -7.99
N GLY A 114 -2.33 9.76 -9.25
CA GLY A 114 -2.68 8.44 -9.77
C GLY A 114 -1.54 7.74 -10.51
N PHE A 115 -0.31 8.29 -10.47
CA PHE A 115 0.85 7.73 -11.16
C PHE A 115 1.44 6.51 -10.45
N VAL A 116 1.47 6.57 -9.12
CA VAL A 116 2.02 5.52 -8.26
C VAL A 116 0.92 5.07 -7.31
N ILE A 117 0.82 3.77 -7.12
CA ILE A 117 -0.10 3.16 -6.15
C ILE A 117 0.65 2.16 -5.30
N THR A 118 0.18 1.95 -4.09
CA THR A 118 0.73 0.91 -3.22
C THR A 118 0.35 -0.47 -3.74
N SER A 119 1.16 -1.48 -3.42
CA SER A 119 0.94 -2.86 -3.85
C SER A 119 -0.42 -3.41 -3.42
N GLN A 120 -0.93 -2.98 -2.25
CA GLN A 120 -2.27 -3.34 -1.77
C GLN A 120 -3.36 -2.72 -2.65
N THR A 121 -3.23 -1.44 -3.02
CA THR A 121 -4.19 -0.74 -3.90
C THR A 121 -4.13 -1.23 -5.35
N ALA A 122 -3.01 -1.81 -5.77
CA ALA A 122 -2.88 -2.46 -7.08
C ALA A 122 -3.56 -3.83 -7.16
N GLN A 123 -4.11 -4.36 -6.06
CA GLN A 123 -4.74 -5.68 -6.08
C GLN A 123 -5.91 -5.72 -7.08
N GLY A 124 -5.90 -6.74 -7.96
CA GLY A 124 -6.90 -6.91 -9.02
C GLY A 124 -6.65 -6.05 -10.25
N LYS A 125 -5.66 -5.16 -10.23
CA LYS A 125 -5.18 -4.44 -11.41
C LYS A 125 -4.02 -5.21 -12.04
N ASP A 126 -3.89 -5.12 -13.35
CA ASP A 126 -2.80 -5.69 -14.11
C ASP A 126 -2.35 -4.71 -15.21
N ALA A 127 -1.09 -4.81 -15.60
CA ALA A 127 -0.47 -3.94 -16.61
C ALA A 127 0.55 -4.75 -17.42
N PRO A 128 0.86 -4.34 -18.68
CA PRO A 128 1.92 -4.98 -19.44
C PRO A 128 3.24 -5.03 -18.65
N LYS A 129 3.62 -3.90 -18.05
CA LYS A 129 4.81 -3.77 -17.23
C LYS A 129 4.46 -3.30 -15.82
N ALA A 130 4.98 -3.98 -14.80
CA ALA A 130 4.94 -3.53 -13.42
C ALA A 130 6.32 -2.98 -13.01
N ILE A 131 6.32 -1.76 -12.48
CA ILE A 131 7.52 -1.14 -11.91
C ILE A 131 7.26 -0.95 -10.42
N ALA A 132 8.16 -1.46 -9.58
CA ALA A 132 8.04 -1.37 -8.13
C ALA A 132 9.30 -0.78 -7.50
N ALA A 133 9.12 0.23 -6.65
CA ALA A 133 10.15 0.70 -5.76
C ALA A 133 10.02 -0.02 -4.41
N MET A 134 11.10 -0.65 -3.96
CA MET A 134 11.19 -1.45 -2.73
C MET A 134 12.46 -1.05 -1.97
N GLY A 135 12.53 0.21 -1.54
CA GLY A 135 13.67 0.76 -0.79
C GLY A 135 13.66 0.39 0.70
N ALA A 136 14.71 0.81 1.41
CA ALA A 136 14.95 0.57 2.82
C ALA A 136 13.78 1.03 3.71
N GLN A 137 13.16 2.16 3.38
CA GLN A 137 11.99 2.69 4.10
C GLN A 137 10.78 1.74 4.06
N SER A 138 10.69 0.86 3.05
CA SER A 138 9.62 -0.13 2.91
C SER A 138 9.99 -1.50 3.47
N LEU A 139 11.23 -1.74 3.92
CA LEU A 139 11.69 -3.05 4.41
C LEU A 139 10.77 -3.69 5.46
N PRO A 140 10.24 -2.97 6.46
CA PRO A 140 9.34 -3.57 7.44
C PRO A 140 8.05 -4.13 6.84
N ALA A 141 7.61 -3.58 5.69
CA ALA A 141 6.43 -4.04 4.96
C ALA A 141 6.77 -5.12 3.92
N ILE A 142 8.04 -5.31 3.53
CA ILE A 142 8.44 -6.25 2.50
C ILE A 142 8.45 -7.68 3.06
N ASN A 143 7.74 -8.57 2.38
CA ASN A 143 7.71 -10.01 2.62
C ASN A 143 7.34 -10.75 1.33
N ALA A 144 7.38 -12.09 1.35
CA ALA A 144 7.06 -12.92 0.19
C ALA A 144 5.68 -12.60 -0.42
N LYS A 145 4.68 -12.36 0.43
CA LYS A 145 3.31 -12.05 -0.02
C LYS A 145 3.24 -10.70 -0.72
N GLN A 146 3.86 -9.65 -0.16
CA GLN A 146 3.91 -8.33 -0.77
C GLN A 146 4.66 -8.33 -2.09
N LEU A 147 5.81 -9.04 -2.16
CA LEU A 147 6.51 -9.22 -3.41
C LEU A 147 5.64 -9.92 -4.45
N TYR A 148 4.98 -11.02 -4.09
CA TYR A 148 4.10 -11.75 -5.00
C TYR A 148 2.96 -10.87 -5.52
N VAL A 149 2.28 -10.15 -4.63
CA VAL A 149 1.18 -9.24 -5.01
C VAL A 149 1.68 -8.16 -5.96
N THR A 150 2.90 -7.66 -5.77
CA THR A 150 3.49 -6.61 -6.61
C THR A 150 3.94 -7.15 -7.96
N ALA A 151 4.71 -8.24 -7.97
CA ALA A 151 5.27 -8.83 -9.18
C ALA A 151 4.19 -9.44 -10.07
N SER A 152 3.13 -10.01 -9.50
CA SER A 152 2.02 -10.58 -10.29
C SER A 152 1.16 -9.55 -11.04
N ARG A 153 1.44 -8.24 -10.90
CA ARG A 153 0.74 -7.18 -11.65
C ARG A 153 1.28 -6.99 -13.06
N GLY A 154 2.52 -7.39 -13.31
CA GLY A 154 3.13 -7.32 -14.64
C GLY A 154 2.76 -8.56 -15.46
N LYS A 155 2.13 -8.36 -16.62
CA LYS A 155 1.79 -9.44 -17.56
C LYS A 155 3.00 -9.89 -18.37
N GLU A 156 3.84 -8.95 -18.77
CA GLU A 156 4.97 -9.16 -19.67
C GLU A 156 6.30 -8.97 -18.94
N ASP A 157 6.39 -7.93 -18.10
CA ASP A 157 7.62 -7.57 -17.41
C ASP A 157 7.40 -7.00 -16.00
N VAL A 158 8.40 -7.20 -15.15
CA VAL A 158 8.46 -6.70 -13.77
C VAL A 158 9.86 -6.17 -13.48
N THR A 159 9.96 -4.89 -13.14
CA THR A 159 11.22 -4.28 -12.69
C THR A 159 11.11 -3.86 -11.23
N LEU A 160 12.07 -4.31 -10.41
CA LEU A 160 12.18 -3.95 -9.00
C LEU A 160 13.36 -3.01 -8.80
N TYR A 161 13.08 -1.80 -8.33
CA TYR A 161 14.08 -0.83 -7.89
C TYR A 161 14.28 -0.96 -6.38
N VAL A 162 15.49 -1.31 -5.97
CA VAL A 162 15.88 -1.52 -4.57
C VAL A 162 17.19 -0.78 -4.31
N ASP A 163 17.34 -0.23 -3.11
CA ASP A 163 18.58 0.39 -2.65
C ASP A 163 19.56 -0.65 -2.10
N ASP A 164 19.08 -1.61 -1.31
CA ASP A 164 19.86 -2.75 -0.80
C ASP A 164 19.23 -4.09 -1.22
N LYS A 165 19.82 -4.70 -2.25
CA LYS A 165 19.42 -6.02 -2.77
C LYS A 165 19.48 -7.11 -1.69
N ALA A 166 20.49 -7.07 -0.80
CA ALA A 166 20.68 -8.11 0.20
C ALA A 166 19.63 -8.00 1.31
N ALA A 167 19.33 -6.79 1.78
CA ALA A 167 18.27 -6.54 2.76
C ALA A 167 16.89 -6.95 2.24
N VAL A 168 16.54 -6.52 1.03
CA VAL A 168 15.27 -6.89 0.39
C VAL A 168 15.17 -8.40 0.21
N ARG A 169 16.25 -9.07 -0.25
CA ARG A 169 16.28 -10.53 -0.36
C ARG A 169 16.01 -11.22 0.97
N ARG A 170 16.65 -10.78 2.06
CA ARG A 170 16.41 -11.30 3.42
C ARG A 170 14.95 -11.10 3.84
N ALA A 171 14.39 -9.90 3.64
CA ALA A 171 13.01 -9.59 4.01
C ALA A 171 11.99 -10.47 3.27
N ILE A 172 12.20 -10.72 1.96
CA ILE A 172 11.33 -11.57 1.14
C ILE A 172 11.31 -13.03 1.62
N HIS A 173 12.36 -13.53 2.28
CA HIS A 173 12.35 -14.89 2.84
C HIS A 173 11.30 -15.08 3.93
N SER A 174 10.86 -14.01 4.60
CA SER A 174 9.73 -14.06 5.53
C SER A 174 8.42 -14.24 4.76
N ALA A 175 7.60 -15.21 5.20
CA ALA A 175 6.26 -15.42 4.64
C ALA A 175 5.30 -14.25 4.92
N GLY A 176 5.61 -13.39 5.91
CA GLY A 176 4.69 -12.35 6.37
C GLY A 176 3.45 -12.93 7.05
N ARG A 177 3.58 -14.08 7.74
CA ARG A 177 2.48 -14.74 8.44
C ARG A 177 2.05 -13.87 9.64
N GLN A 178 0.78 -13.48 9.66
CA GLN A 178 0.12 -12.97 10.86
C GLN A 178 -0.70 -14.11 11.47
N LEU A 179 -0.41 -14.44 12.72
CA LEU A 179 -1.16 -15.43 13.48
C LEU A 179 -2.53 -14.86 13.85
N SER A 180 -3.60 -15.62 13.64
CA SER A 180 -4.89 -15.31 14.25
C SER A 180 -4.84 -15.53 15.76
N ALA A 181 -5.73 -14.86 16.51
CA ALA A 181 -5.82 -15.03 17.97
C ALA A 181 -6.02 -16.50 18.38
N THR A 182 -6.80 -17.25 17.62
CA THR A 182 -7.06 -18.68 17.87
C THR A 182 -5.84 -19.55 17.62
N GLU A 183 -5.05 -19.25 16.58
CA GLU A 183 -3.80 -19.98 16.31
C GLU A 183 -2.74 -19.67 17.36
N MET A 184 -2.65 -18.41 17.80
CA MET A 184 -1.74 -17.99 18.87
C MET A 184 -2.04 -18.69 20.20
N VAL A 185 -3.33 -18.77 20.59
CA VAL A 185 -3.76 -19.49 21.80
C VAL A 185 -3.50 -21.00 21.69
N LYS A 186 -3.65 -21.59 20.49
CA LYS A 186 -3.33 -23.01 20.26
C LYS A 186 -1.83 -23.29 20.32
N GLU A 187 -0.98 -22.43 19.76
CA GLU A 187 0.48 -22.58 19.83
C GLU A 187 0.98 -22.40 21.28
N GLN A 188 0.40 -21.49 22.06
CA GLN A 188 0.69 -21.36 23.49
C GLN A 188 0.31 -22.61 24.29
N ARG A 189 -0.83 -23.23 23.98
CA ARG A 189 -1.27 -24.49 24.61
C ARG A 189 -0.50 -25.73 24.15
N ALA A 190 0.16 -25.66 22.99
CA ALA A 190 0.94 -26.76 22.40
C ALA A 190 2.42 -26.72 22.80
N SER A 191 2.85 -25.74 23.62
CA SER A 191 4.20 -25.73 24.21
C SER A 191 4.32 -26.89 25.21
N PRO A 192 5.27 -27.83 25.06
CA PRO A 192 5.21 -29.10 25.79
C PRO A 192 5.66 -28.94 27.24
N GLN A 193 4.72 -29.08 28.19
CA GLN A 193 5.02 -29.74 29.45
C GLN A 193 5.36 -31.21 29.10
N GLN A 194 6.60 -31.59 29.36
CA GLN A 194 7.16 -32.91 29.09
C GLN A 194 6.36 -34.01 29.79
N ALA A 195 5.85 -34.98 29.02
CA ALA A 195 5.43 -36.29 29.54
C ALA A 195 5.49 -37.34 28.40
N PRO A 196 5.79 -38.62 28.73
CA PRO A 196 6.61 -39.48 27.88
C PRO A 196 5.83 -40.21 26.77
N SER A 197 6.62 -40.62 25.79
CA SER A 197 6.30 -41.36 24.58
C SER A 197 5.26 -42.47 24.75
N ARG A 198 4.14 -42.36 24.02
CA ARG A 198 3.27 -43.49 23.69
C ARG A 198 3.30 -43.75 22.18
N GLN A 199 3.53 -45.02 21.87
CA GLN A 199 3.80 -45.62 20.57
C GLN A 199 2.70 -45.33 19.54
N ALA A 200 3.14 -45.07 18.30
CA ALA A 200 2.29 -44.70 17.17
C ALA A 200 1.50 -45.89 16.61
N HIS A 201 0.19 -45.70 16.41
CA HIS A 201 -0.64 -46.51 15.52
C HIS A 201 -0.82 -45.78 14.17
N PRO A 202 -0.68 -46.44 13.01
CA PRO A 202 -0.82 -45.78 11.72
C PRO A 202 -2.30 -45.51 11.41
N ARG A 203 -2.69 -44.23 11.33
CA ARG A 203 -4.02 -43.82 10.83
C ARG A 203 -4.01 -43.70 9.31
N ARG A 204 -5.00 -44.32 8.66
CA ARG A 204 -5.31 -44.25 7.22
C ARG A 204 -5.46 -42.80 6.72
N PRO A 205 -5.05 -42.48 5.47
CA PRO A 205 -5.20 -41.14 4.92
C PRO A 205 -6.67 -40.84 4.57
N ALA A 206 -7.16 -39.67 4.98
CA ALA A 206 -8.44 -39.11 4.57
C ALA A 206 -8.34 -38.49 3.15
N PRO A 207 -9.46 -38.45 2.39
CA PRO A 207 -9.46 -37.94 1.01
C PRO A 207 -9.18 -36.43 0.95
N LYS A 208 -8.31 -36.03 0.02
CA LYS A 208 -7.88 -34.64 -0.19
C LYS A 208 -8.96 -33.87 -0.96
N THR A 209 -9.70 -33.01 -0.27
CA THR A 209 -10.41 -31.89 -0.90
C THR A 209 -9.39 -30.84 -1.35
N ILE A 210 -9.32 -30.60 -2.66
CA ILE A 210 -8.43 -29.61 -3.27
C ILE A 210 -9.01 -28.21 -2.98
N GLY A 211 -8.68 -27.65 -1.83
CA GLY A 211 -9.04 -26.28 -1.45
C GLY A 211 -8.07 -25.24 -2.03
N HIS A 212 -8.55 -24.02 -2.27
CA HIS A 212 -7.81 -22.84 -2.77
C HIS A 212 -6.46 -22.52 -2.08
N ALA A 213 -6.16 -23.14 -0.94
CA ALA A 213 -4.87 -23.05 -0.24
C ALA A 213 -3.72 -23.72 -1.02
N THR A 214 -3.97 -24.86 -1.67
CA THR A 214 -2.93 -25.60 -2.44
C THR A 214 -2.49 -24.84 -3.70
N TRP A 215 -3.40 -24.07 -4.30
CA TRP A 215 -3.09 -23.23 -5.46
C TRP A 215 -2.17 -22.05 -5.07
N ARG A 216 -2.36 -21.47 -3.88
CA ARG A 216 -1.49 -20.40 -3.35
C ARG A 216 -0.09 -20.91 -3.02
N GLU A 217 0.02 -22.08 -2.40
CA GLU A 217 1.32 -22.71 -2.11
C GLU A 217 2.07 -23.11 -3.40
N ALA A 218 1.36 -23.71 -4.37
CA ALA A 218 1.94 -24.08 -5.66
C ALA A 218 2.47 -22.88 -6.45
N VAL A 219 1.85 -21.70 -6.28
CA VAL A 219 2.28 -20.47 -6.94
C VAL A 219 3.47 -19.81 -6.24
N ILE A 220 3.52 -19.82 -4.90
CA ILE A 220 4.70 -19.39 -4.13
C ILE A 220 5.90 -20.30 -4.46
N ASP A 221 5.66 -21.60 -4.59
CA ASP A 221 6.70 -22.53 -5.01
C ASP A 221 7.10 -22.36 -6.48
N ARG A 222 6.19 -21.99 -7.37
CA ARG A 222 6.54 -21.56 -8.75
C ARG A 222 7.40 -20.31 -8.75
N ALA A 223 7.14 -19.32 -7.90
CA ALA A 223 7.99 -18.14 -7.78
C ALA A 223 9.38 -18.49 -7.23
N ARG A 224 9.45 -19.37 -6.22
CA ARG A 224 10.72 -19.91 -5.68
C ARG A 224 11.49 -20.75 -6.71
N GLN A 225 10.80 -21.57 -7.50
CA GLN A 225 11.39 -22.38 -8.57
C GLN A 225 11.84 -21.55 -9.76
N TRP A 226 11.06 -20.54 -10.14
CA TRP A 226 11.45 -19.55 -11.16
C TRP A 226 12.72 -18.82 -10.75
N TRP A 227 12.84 -18.44 -9.47
CA TRP A 227 14.06 -17.82 -8.94
C TRP A 227 15.26 -18.79 -8.91
N ARG A 228 15.06 -20.03 -8.48
CA ARG A 228 16.11 -21.07 -8.49
C ARG A 228 16.63 -21.36 -9.91
N ARG A 229 15.76 -21.30 -10.93
CA ARG A 229 16.16 -21.52 -12.34
C ARG A 229 16.97 -20.35 -12.92
N ARG A 230 16.70 -19.09 -12.54
CA ARG A 230 17.45 -17.91 -13.01
C ARG A 230 18.76 -17.67 -12.26
N GLY A 231 18.84 -18.02 -10.97
CA GLY A 231 20.09 -17.92 -10.20
C GLY A 231 21.23 -18.78 -10.79
N SER A 232 20.88 -19.87 -11.46
CA SER A 232 21.84 -20.80 -12.08
C SER A 232 22.34 -20.38 -13.47
N SER A 233 21.61 -19.49 -14.17
CA SER A 233 21.95 -19.09 -15.56
C SER A 233 22.62 -17.72 -15.70
N VAL A 234 22.52 -16.84 -14.70
CA VAL A 234 23.11 -15.49 -14.78
C VAL A 234 24.64 -15.49 -14.53
N VAL A 235 25.22 -16.58 -14.00
CA VAL A 235 26.67 -16.67 -13.74
C VAL A 235 27.49 -17.22 -14.92
N ARG A 236 26.88 -17.74 -16.00
CA ARG A 236 27.62 -18.35 -17.14
C ARG A 236 27.34 -17.81 -18.54
N GLY A 237 26.37 -16.89 -18.71
CA GLY A 237 25.97 -16.40 -20.04
C GLY A 237 26.43 -14.98 -20.41
N ALA A 238 26.80 -14.13 -19.45
CA ALA A 238 27.02 -12.70 -19.70
C ALA A 238 28.42 -12.34 -20.27
N ALA A 239 29.31 -13.31 -20.48
CA ALA A 239 30.68 -13.07 -20.98
C ALA A 239 30.86 -13.29 -22.50
N LYS A 240 29.82 -13.71 -23.24
CA LYS A 240 29.89 -13.90 -24.70
C LYS A 240 28.57 -13.51 -25.37
N ARG A 241 28.31 -12.21 -25.51
CA ARG A 241 27.53 -11.56 -26.59
C ARG A 241 27.06 -10.18 -26.12
N ALA A 242 27.81 -9.16 -26.53
CA ALA A 242 27.39 -7.80 -26.86
C ALA A 242 28.56 -6.87 -26.55
N GLY A 243 29.06 -6.18 -27.59
CA GLY A 243 30.08 -5.14 -27.48
C GLY A 243 29.54 -3.92 -26.74
N PHE A 244 29.41 -4.03 -25.43
CA PHE A 244 29.05 -2.91 -24.55
C PHE A 244 30.34 -2.36 -23.95
N ARG A 245 30.77 -1.18 -24.41
CA ARG A 245 31.81 -0.39 -23.74
C ARG A 245 31.18 0.24 -22.48
N PRO A 246 31.68 -0.04 -21.26
CA PRO A 246 31.23 0.68 -20.08
C PRO A 246 31.70 2.15 -20.14
N PRO A 247 30.94 3.12 -19.59
CA PRO A 247 31.43 4.49 -19.46
C PRO A 247 32.64 4.51 -18.52
N ALA A 248 33.63 5.34 -18.84
CA ALA A 248 34.84 5.51 -18.05
C ALA A 248 34.48 5.97 -16.63
N THR A 249 34.76 5.12 -15.64
CA THR A 249 34.82 5.50 -14.24
C THR A 249 36.05 6.38 -14.03
N GLY A 250 35.87 7.70 -14.10
CA GLY A 250 36.83 8.64 -13.53
C GLY A 250 36.91 8.41 -12.02
N HIS A 251 38.12 8.22 -11.50
CA HIS A 251 38.40 8.25 -10.07
C HIS A 251 37.89 9.58 -9.49
N GLN A 252 36.93 9.53 -8.58
CA GLN A 252 36.74 10.58 -7.58
C GLN A 252 37.45 10.16 -6.29
N PRO A 253 38.31 11.00 -5.71
CA PRO A 253 38.96 10.70 -4.44
C PRO A 253 37.95 10.75 -3.29
N THR A 254 38.14 9.83 -2.35
CA THR A 254 37.41 9.68 -1.08
C THR A 254 37.45 10.99 -0.28
N PRO A 255 36.31 11.50 0.25
CA PRO A 255 36.36 12.61 1.19
C PRO A 255 36.87 12.11 2.55
N GLN A 256 38.00 12.68 2.99
CA GLN A 256 38.53 12.48 4.35
C GLN A 256 37.69 13.30 5.34
N LEU A 257 37.26 12.64 6.42
CA LEU A 257 36.71 13.28 7.62
C LEU A 257 37.83 14.00 8.35
N GLY A 258 37.85 15.34 8.26
CA GLY A 258 38.68 16.22 9.10
C GLY A 258 37.80 16.94 10.13
N ARG A 259 38.22 16.87 11.40
CA ARG A 259 37.66 17.63 12.54
C ARG A 259 37.85 19.12 12.35
N ILE A 260 36.80 19.92 12.62
CA ILE A 260 36.71 20.94 13.70
C ILE A 260 35.24 20.96 14.15
#